data_AF-A0A7Y5QFD2-F1
#
_entry.id   AF-A0A7Y5QFD2-F1
#
_cell.length_a   1.000
_cell.length_b   1.000
_cell.length_c   1.000
_cell.angle_alpha   90.00
_cell.angle_beta   90.00
_cell.angle_gamma   90.00
#
_symmetry.space_group_name_H-M   'P 1'
#
loop_
_entity.id
_entity.type
_entity.pdbx_description
1 polymer ?
#
loop_
_entity_poly.entity_id
_entity_poly.type
_entity_poly.pdbx_seq_one_letter_code
_entity_poly.pdbx_strand_id
1 'polypeptide(L)'
;MPDWVVLPELGFEPAPRKKKALETVLPHSILYRPKKGFGIPLAQWLKNELKPLLLEVLHPDKIKKEGLFNPQTVTSLVSAHLEGRANNRKQLFSLLMFELWLAHYGLAS
;
A
#
# COMPACT_ATOMS: atom_id res chain seq x y z
N MET A 1 2.30 21.61 0.54
CA MET A 1 3.74 21.25 0.62
C MET A 1 4.51 22.54 0.72
N PRO A 2 5.58 22.63 1.53
CA PRO A 2 6.32 23.88 1.72
C PRO A 2 7.21 24.19 0.50
N ASP A 3 7.39 25.47 0.22
CA ASP A 3 7.86 26.02 -1.06
C ASP A 3 9.34 25.80 -1.39
N TRP A 4 10.11 25.12 -0.53
CA TRP A 4 11.57 24.99 -0.65
C TRP A 4 12.07 23.67 -1.27
N VAL A 5 11.17 22.80 -1.77
CA VAL A 5 11.54 21.47 -2.32
C VAL A 5 11.81 21.47 -3.84
N VAL A 6 11.70 22.61 -4.53
CA VAL A 6 12.03 22.70 -5.96
C VAL A 6 13.46 23.21 -6.13
N LEU A 7 14.43 22.30 -6.26
CA LEU A 7 15.82 22.61 -6.63
C LEU A 7 15.91 22.81 -8.15
N PRO A 8 16.14 24.02 -8.68
CA PRO A 8 16.14 24.29 -10.12
C PRO A 8 17.34 23.67 -10.86
N GLU A 9 18.45 23.44 -10.15
CA GLU A 9 19.75 23.03 -10.69
C GLU A 9 19.79 21.55 -11.14
N LEU A 10 18.93 20.71 -10.57
CA LEU A 10 18.68 19.34 -11.03
C LEU A 10 17.31 19.31 -11.70
N GLY A 11 17.27 19.51 -13.01
CA GLY A 11 16.04 19.56 -13.80
C GLY A 11 15.16 18.31 -13.68
N PHE A 12 14.32 18.25 -12.65
CA PHE A 12 13.20 17.32 -12.57
C PHE A 12 11.99 17.92 -13.29
N GLU A 13 12.15 18.14 -14.58
CA GLU A 13 11.04 18.47 -15.48
C GLU A 13 10.07 17.27 -15.53
N PRO A 14 8.74 17.46 -15.37
CA PRO A 14 7.76 16.37 -15.41
C PRO A 14 7.65 15.75 -16.81
N ALA A 15 8.64 14.93 -17.20
CA ALA A 15 8.83 14.24 -18.47
C ALA A 15 8.05 14.78 -19.70
N PRO A 16 8.10 16.07 -20.06
CA PRO A 16 7.33 16.59 -21.20
C PRO A 16 7.96 16.12 -22.52
N ARG A 17 9.29 16.00 -22.54
CA ARG A 17 10.07 15.58 -23.71
C ARG A 17 9.73 14.16 -24.18
N LYS A 18 9.47 13.23 -23.24
CA LYS A 18 9.10 11.85 -23.58
C LYS A 18 7.73 11.76 -24.25
N LYS A 19 6.79 12.63 -23.83
CA LYS A 19 5.46 12.69 -24.44
C LYS A 19 5.55 13.20 -25.87
N LYS A 20 6.23 14.33 -26.08
CA LYS A 20 6.37 14.96 -27.41
C LYS A 20 6.99 14.02 -28.46
N ALA A 21 7.97 13.21 -28.08
CA ALA A 21 8.60 12.24 -29.00
C ALA A 21 7.67 11.10 -29.44
N LEU A 22 6.58 10.84 -28.69
CA LEU A 22 5.65 9.75 -28.93
C LEU A 22 4.34 10.21 -29.60
N GLU A 23 4.19 11.50 -29.91
CA GLU A 23 3.00 12.06 -30.59
C GLU A 23 2.79 11.46 -31.98
N THR A 24 3.85 10.98 -32.63
CA THR A 24 3.79 10.33 -33.95
C THR A 24 3.35 8.87 -33.89
N VAL A 25 3.32 8.27 -32.70
CA VAL A 25 3.06 6.82 -32.50
C VAL A 25 1.80 6.58 -31.66
N LEU A 26 1.44 7.49 -30.77
CA LEU A 26 0.30 7.35 -29.86
C LEU A 26 -0.72 8.48 -30.00
N PRO A 27 -2.03 8.19 -29.92
CA PRO A 27 -3.06 9.21 -29.90
C PRO A 27 -2.87 10.22 -28.76
N HIS A 28 -3.09 11.51 -29.07
CA HIS A 28 -2.98 12.62 -28.11
C HIS A 28 -3.78 12.37 -26.82
N SER A 29 -4.95 11.73 -26.92
CA SER A 29 -5.82 11.38 -25.80
C SER A 29 -5.20 10.39 -24.80
N ILE A 30 -4.28 9.53 -25.23
CA ILE A 30 -3.56 8.57 -24.38
C ILE A 30 -2.35 9.24 -23.76
N LEU A 31 -1.58 9.98 -24.58
CA LEU A 31 -0.31 10.60 -24.20
C LEU A 31 -0.46 11.69 -23.14
N TYR A 32 -1.53 12.48 -23.25
CA TYR A 32 -1.82 13.61 -22.37
C TYR A 32 -2.90 13.32 -21.33
N ARG A 33 -3.38 12.07 -21.25
CA ARG A 33 -4.25 11.63 -20.16
C ARG A 33 -3.56 11.89 -18.81
N PRO A 34 -4.28 12.42 -17.80
CA PRO A 34 -3.77 12.47 -16.44
C PRO A 34 -3.34 11.06 -16.00
N LYS A 35 -2.18 10.96 -15.33
CA LYS A 35 -1.71 9.67 -14.79
C LYS A 35 -2.76 9.18 -13.79
N LYS A 36 -3.56 8.20 -14.18
CA LYS A 36 -4.36 7.44 -13.24
C LYS A 36 -3.43 6.45 -12.58
N GLY A 37 -3.25 6.55 -11.26
CA GLY A 37 -2.55 5.51 -10.51
C GLY A 37 -3.23 4.17 -10.78
N PHE A 38 -2.44 3.12 -10.94
CA PHE A 38 -2.96 1.76 -10.98
C PHE A 38 -3.56 1.47 -9.60
N GLY A 39 -4.88 1.60 -9.50
CA GLY A 39 -5.62 1.29 -8.29
C GLY A 39 -5.64 -0.21 -8.09
N ILE A 40 -4.71 -0.72 -7.30
CA ILE A 40 -4.71 -2.13 -6.90
C ILE A 40 -5.98 -2.39 -6.07
N PRO A 41 -6.76 -3.46 -6.34
CA PRO A 41 -7.98 -3.77 -5.61
C PRO A 41 -7.69 -4.39 -4.24
N LEU A 42 -6.88 -3.70 -3.43
CA LEU A 42 -6.32 -4.21 -2.19
C LEU A 42 -7.37 -4.66 -1.17
N ALA A 43 -8.51 -3.96 -1.10
CA ALA A 43 -9.61 -4.37 -0.23
C ALA A 43 -10.21 -5.72 -0.65
N GLN A 44 -10.24 -6.02 -1.94
CA GLN A 44 -10.72 -7.31 -2.43
C GLN A 44 -9.68 -8.40 -2.17
N TRP A 45 -8.40 -8.09 -2.42
CA TRP A 45 -7.31 -9.01 -2.14
C TRP A 45 -7.25 -9.44 -0.67
N LEU A 46 -7.34 -8.48 0.27
CA LEU A 46 -7.35 -8.79 1.70
C LEU A 46 -8.56 -9.64 2.14
N LYS A 47 -9.68 -9.59 1.41
CA LYS A 47 -10.87 -10.41 1.67
C LYS A 47 -10.79 -11.81 1.08
N ASN A 48 -10.03 -11.96 0.00
CA ASN A 48 -10.01 -13.17 -0.82
C ASN A 48 -8.60 -13.75 -0.86
N GLU A 49 -7.80 -13.39 -1.86
CA GLU A 49 -6.52 -14.03 -2.18
C GLU A 49 -5.50 -13.94 -1.04
N LEU A 50 -5.46 -12.81 -0.33
CA LEU A 50 -4.56 -12.57 0.80
C LEU A 50 -5.18 -12.90 2.16
N LYS A 51 -6.45 -13.33 2.22
CA LYS A 51 -7.11 -13.63 3.49
C LYS A 51 -6.38 -14.69 4.32
N PRO A 52 -5.91 -15.82 3.76
CA PRO A 52 -5.19 -16.81 4.55
C PRO A 52 -3.93 -16.23 5.20
N LEU A 53 -3.12 -15.52 4.41
CA LEU A 53 -1.90 -14.85 4.89
C LEU A 53 -2.22 -13.79 5.96
N LEU A 54 -3.27 -12.99 5.75
CA LEU A 54 -3.71 -11.98 6.70
C LEU A 54 -4.05 -12.59 8.06
N LEU A 55 -4.80 -13.71 8.08
CA LEU A 55 -5.23 -14.39 9.30
C LEU A 55 -4.07 -15.08 10.03
N GLU A 56 -3.12 -15.62 9.28
CA GLU A 56 -1.91 -16.23 9.84
C GLU A 56 -0.98 -15.18 10.45
N VAL A 57 -0.67 -14.12 9.70
CA VAL A 57 0.31 -13.11 10.09
C VAL A 57 -0.24 -12.20 11.20
N LEU A 58 -1.55 -11.87 11.16
CA LEU A 58 -2.19 -11.05 12.19
C LEU A 58 -2.89 -11.89 13.27
N HIS A 59 -2.44 -13.12 13.49
CA HIS A 59 -3.02 -14.00 14.50
C HIS A 59 -2.88 -13.38 15.91
N PRO A 60 -3.95 -13.35 16.74
CA PRO A 60 -3.95 -12.66 18.02
C PRO A 60 -2.84 -13.14 18.98
N ASP A 61 -2.51 -14.43 18.97
CA ASP A 61 -1.43 -14.97 19.80
C ASP A 61 -0.04 -14.48 19.38
N LYS A 62 0.20 -14.30 18.07
CA LYS A 62 1.45 -13.75 17.54
C LYS A 62 1.59 -12.29 17.93
N ILE A 63 0.53 -11.50 17.67
CA ILE A 63 0.47 -10.09 18.06
C ILE A 63 0.68 -9.91 19.57
N LYS A 64 0.05 -10.78 20.38
CA LYS A 64 0.19 -10.76 21.84
C LYS A 64 1.62 -11.07 22.29
N LYS A 65 2.28 -12.04 21.65
CA LYS A 65 3.66 -12.44 21.97
C LYS A 65 4.65 -11.31 21.70
N GLU A 66 4.45 -10.57 20.61
CA GLU A 66 5.33 -9.47 20.22
C GLU A 66 5.13 -8.22 21.08
N GLY A 67 3.92 -8.02 21.62
CA GLY A 67 3.62 -6.95 22.57
C GLY A 67 3.62 -5.52 21.99
N LEU A 68 3.72 -5.38 20.67
CA LEU A 68 3.76 -4.09 19.97
C LEU A 68 2.37 -3.51 19.69
N PHE A 69 1.37 -4.36 19.48
CA PHE A 69 -0.01 -3.95 19.20
C PHE A 69 -1.00 -4.63 20.13
N ASN A 70 -2.18 -4.03 20.27
CA ASN A 70 -3.29 -4.61 21.01
C ASN A 70 -3.98 -5.72 20.19
N PRO A 71 -3.96 -6.99 20.62
CA PRO A 71 -4.53 -8.10 19.85
C PRO A 71 -6.04 -7.97 19.59
N GLN A 72 -6.80 -7.41 20.54
CA GLN A 72 -8.24 -7.23 20.42
C GLN A 72 -8.58 -6.18 19.36
N THR A 73 -7.83 -5.08 19.31
CA THR A 73 -7.99 -4.04 18.28
C THR A 73 -7.65 -4.58 16.89
N VAL A 74 -6.55 -5.31 16.75
CA VAL A 74 -6.15 -5.92 15.46
C VAL A 74 -7.22 -6.92 14.99
N THR A 75 -7.68 -7.79 15.88
CA THR A 75 -8.75 -8.77 15.57
C THR A 75 -10.04 -8.07 15.14
N SER A 76 -10.40 -6.97 15.80
CA SER A 76 -11.59 -6.17 15.45
C SER A 76 -11.46 -5.50 14.07
N LEU A 77 -10.26 -5.02 13.73
CA LEU A 77 -9.99 -4.43 12.41
C LEU A 77 -10.09 -5.47 11.30
N VAL A 78 -9.54 -6.67 11.53
CA VAL A 78 -9.58 -7.80 10.60
C VAL A 78 -11.04 -8.23 10.39
N SER A 79 -11.78 -8.50 11.47
CA SER A 79 -13.18 -8.96 11.38
C SER A 79 -14.08 -7.94 10.68
N ALA A 80 -13.99 -6.66 11.07
CA ALA A 80 -14.76 -5.59 10.44
C ALA A 80 -14.46 -5.45 8.94
N HIS A 81 -13.22 -5.72 8.52
CA HIS A 81 -12.87 -5.72 7.11
C HIS A 81 -13.42 -6.91 6.36
N LEU A 82 -13.21 -8.13 6.87
CA LEU A 82 -13.62 -9.37 6.23
C LEU A 82 -15.14 -9.47 6.11
N GLU A 83 -15.87 -9.02 7.13
CA GLU A 83 -17.34 -8.96 7.13
C GLU A 83 -17.88 -7.80 6.30
N GLY A 84 -17.01 -6.90 5.82
CA GLY A 84 -17.41 -5.74 5.01
C GLY A 84 -18.07 -4.61 5.80
N ARG A 85 -18.06 -4.65 7.14
CA ARG A 85 -18.51 -3.57 8.01
C ARG A 85 -17.67 -2.29 7.88
N ALA A 86 -16.38 -2.41 7.56
CA ALA A 86 -15.47 -1.28 7.39
C ALA A 86 -14.38 -1.52 6.32
N ASN A 87 -13.92 -0.44 5.69
CA ASN A 87 -12.82 -0.50 4.73
C ASN A 87 -11.46 -0.19 5.39
N ASN A 88 -10.94 -1.17 6.13
CA ASN A 88 -9.66 -1.07 6.85
C ASN A 88 -8.44 -1.45 5.98
N ARG A 89 -8.55 -1.40 4.65
CA ARG A 89 -7.52 -1.89 3.72
C ARG A 89 -6.13 -1.29 3.96
N LYS A 90 -6.08 0.00 4.34
CA LYS A 90 -4.82 0.72 4.53
C LYS A 90 -4.14 0.23 5.81
N GLN A 91 -4.88 0.20 6.92
CA GLN A 91 -4.39 -0.23 8.23
C GLN A 91 -3.93 -1.69 8.17
N LEU A 92 -4.78 -2.57 7.61
CA LEU A 92 -4.48 -3.99 7.52
C LEU A 92 -3.28 -4.28 6.63
N PHE A 93 -3.13 -3.57 5.51
CA PHE A 93 -1.95 -3.74 4.66
C PHE A 93 -0.67 -3.22 5.35
N SER A 94 -0.73 -2.08 6.04
CA SER A 94 0.41 -1.58 6.82
C SER A 94 0.82 -2.55 7.92
N LEU A 95 -0.13 -3.10 8.67
CA LEU A 95 0.13 -4.12 9.69
C LEU A 95 0.71 -5.39 9.08
N LEU A 96 0.12 -5.88 7.99
CA LEU A 96 0.60 -7.07 7.29
C LEU A 96 2.06 -6.91 6.82
N MET A 97 2.40 -5.77 6.21
CA MET A 97 3.77 -5.51 5.76
C MET A 97 4.74 -5.36 6.94
N PHE A 98 4.31 -4.70 8.01
CA PHE A 98 5.11 -4.56 9.23
C PHE A 98 5.45 -5.92 9.84
N GLU A 99 4.45 -6.79 9.98
CA GLU A 99 4.59 -8.12 10.58
C GLU A 99 5.45 -9.05 9.73
N LEU A 100 5.34 -8.97 8.40
CA LEU A 100 6.22 -9.71 7.49
C LEU A 100 7.66 -9.21 7.56
N TRP A 101 7.85 -7.89 7.66
CA TRP A 101 9.18 -7.30 7.87
C TRP A 101 9.78 -7.75 9.22
N LEU A 102 8.99 -7.71 10.29
CA LEU A 102 9.41 -8.15 11.62
C LEU A 102 9.73 -9.66 11.64
N ALA A 103 8.94 -10.49 10.96
CA ALA A 103 9.23 -11.91 10.86
C ALA A 103 10.55 -12.20 10.10
N HIS A 104 10.88 -11.38 9.10
CA HIS A 104 12.09 -11.57 8.29
C HIS A 104 13.35 -10.99 8.94
N TYR A 105 13.26 -9.84 9.60
CA TYR A 105 14.42 -9.08 10.13
C TYR A 105 14.45 -8.95 11.65
N GLY A 106 13.34 -9.19 12.34
CA GLY A 106 13.20 -9.03 13.79
C GLY A 106 13.94 -10.09 14.62
N LEU A 107 14.55 -11.09 13.97
CA LEU A 107 15.49 -12.02 14.59
C LEU A 107 16.92 -11.61 14.26
N ALA A 108 17.31 -10.46 14.80
CA ALA A 108 18.70 -10.05 14.96
C ALA A 108 18.83 -9.38 16.34
N SER A 109 18.62 -10.17 17.39
CA SER A 109 18.92 -9.81 18.79
C SER A 109 19.18 -11.07 19.58
#